data_AF-A0A0C2CBA8-F1
#
_entry.id   AF-A0A0C2CBA8-F1
#
_cell.length_a   1.000
_cell.length_b   1.000
_cell.length_c   1.000
_cell.angle_alpha   90.00
_cell.angle_beta   90.00
_cell.angle_gamma   90.00
#
_symmetry.space_group_name_H-M   'P 1'
#
loop_
_entity.id
_entity.type
_entity.pdbx_description
1 polymer ?
#
loop_
_entity_poly.entity_id
_entity_poly.type
_entity_poly.pdbx_seq_one_letter_code
_entity_poly.pdbx_strand_id
1 'polypeptide(L)'
;MTNSSRFSAVHQTQMRLKPPKKVKTPYGGRLQYILPGKNKLTVHLKDKNKIRHRKRWSQVMYLYYLLGYRLMMKVDEQTRKEVISENTFILTLDGDVDFTPQCVHLLVDLMKKNRRLGAACGRIHPRGSGLMVWYQKFEYAVGHWLQKATEHMIGCVMCSPGCFSLFRSYALMDDNVTRKYASKSEQPLDYIQYDQGEDRWLCTLLLQRGYRWGFTESHR
;
A
#
# COMPACT_ATOMS: atom_id res chain seq x y z
N MET A 1 -26.16 21.90 12.22
CA MET A 1 -25.96 21.10 13.45
C MET A 1 -24.98 19.96 13.15
N THR A 2 -23.92 19.91 13.96
CA THR A 2 -22.97 18.80 14.23
C THR A 2 -22.30 18.02 13.09
N ASN A 3 -21.25 18.60 12.50
CA ASN A 3 -20.13 17.83 11.92
C ASN A 3 -19.23 17.33 13.07
N SER A 4 -19.60 16.22 13.72
CA SER A 4 -18.71 15.52 14.65
C SER A 4 -17.91 14.48 13.86
N SER A 5 -16.74 14.86 13.38
CA SER A 5 -15.84 13.98 12.63
C SER A 5 -15.15 12.98 13.56
N ARG A 6 -15.04 11.71 13.12
CA ARG A 6 -14.44 10.53 13.80
C ARG A 6 -13.10 10.74 14.54
N PHE A 7 -12.39 11.84 14.33
CA PHE A 7 -11.17 12.20 15.04
C PHE A 7 -11.34 12.39 16.57
N SER A 8 -12.56 12.67 17.04
CA SER A 8 -12.85 12.81 18.48
C SER A 8 -12.73 11.48 19.25
N ALA A 9 -12.81 10.33 18.59
CA ALA A 9 -12.82 9.04 19.26
C ALA A 9 -11.43 8.59 19.76
N VAL A 10 -10.36 8.96 19.05
CA VAL A 10 -8.98 8.54 19.38
C VAL A 10 -8.34 9.45 20.44
N HIS A 11 -8.67 10.74 20.43
CA HIS A 11 -8.07 11.73 21.33
C HIS A 11 -9.02 12.27 22.40
N GLN A 12 -10.27 11.79 22.46
CA GLN A 12 -11.32 12.18 23.42
C GLN A 12 -11.46 13.72 23.63
N THR A 13 -11.05 14.51 22.65
CA THR A 13 -11.00 15.98 22.73
C THR A 13 -11.54 16.57 21.44
N GLN A 14 -12.41 17.58 21.53
CA GLN A 14 -12.83 18.34 20.35
C GLN A 14 -11.63 19.15 19.82
N MET A 15 -11.07 18.72 18.70
CA MET A 15 -9.94 19.41 18.07
C MET A 15 -10.37 20.15 16.80
N ARG A 16 -10.09 21.45 16.75
CA ARG A 16 -10.25 22.27 15.53
C ARG A 16 -8.94 22.27 14.75
N LEU A 17 -8.95 21.64 13.58
CA LEU A 17 -7.81 21.66 12.65
C LEU A 17 -7.76 22.99 11.91
N LYS A 18 -6.55 23.55 11.75
CA LYS A 18 -6.32 24.70 10.86
C LYS A 18 -6.68 24.35 9.41
N PRO A 19 -7.11 25.32 8.59
CA PRO A 19 -7.37 25.07 7.18
C PRO A 19 -6.11 24.53 6.48
N PRO A 20 -6.26 23.61 5.52
CA PRO A 20 -5.12 23.00 4.85
C PRO A 20 -4.41 23.98 3.93
N LYS A 21 -3.10 23.83 3.80
CA LYS A 21 -2.34 24.48 2.72
C LYS A 21 -2.67 23.80 1.39
N LYS A 22 -3.23 24.56 0.45
CA LYS A 22 -3.57 24.10 -0.90
C LYS A 22 -2.39 24.36 -1.84
N VAL A 23 -1.98 23.35 -2.59
CA VAL A 23 -0.87 23.45 -3.56
C VAL A 23 -1.30 22.82 -4.88
N LYS A 24 -1.16 23.55 -5.99
CA LYS A 24 -1.34 22.98 -7.33
C LYS A 24 -0.19 22.04 -7.64
N THR A 25 -0.48 20.90 -8.27
CA THR A 25 0.53 19.89 -8.61
C THR A 25 0.36 19.44 -10.06
N PRO A 26 1.41 18.87 -10.69
CA PRO A 26 1.32 18.39 -12.07
C PRO A 26 0.19 17.38 -12.29
N TYR A 27 -0.12 16.55 -11.29
CA TYR A 27 -1.20 15.55 -11.33
C TYR A 27 -2.57 16.07 -10.87
N GLY A 28 -2.70 17.35 -10.46
CA GLY A 28 -3.94 17.91 -9.95
C GLY A 28 -3.70 18.91 -8.81
N GLY A 29 -3.99 18.48 -7.57
CA GLY A 29 -3.80 19.30 -6.38
C GLY A 29 -3.36 18.49 -5.16
N ARG A 30 -2.94 19.21 -4.14
CA ARG A 30 -2.53 18.63 -2.85
C ARG A 30 -2.99 19.51 -1.70
N LEU A 31 -3.59 18.90 -0.68
CA LEU A 31 -3.96 19.53 0.57
C LEU A 31 -3.03 19.04 1.67
N GLN A 32 -2.46 19.95 2.45
CA GLN A 32 -1.57 19.61 3.57
C GLN A 32 -2.18 20.10 4.88
N TYR A 33 -2.39 19.17 5.79
CA TYR A 33 -2.85 19.41 7.14
C TYR A 33 -1.71 19.16 8.13
N ILE A 34 -1.66 19.97 9.18
CA ILE A 34 -0.85 19.70 10.37
C ILE A 34 -1.83 19.19 11.43
N LEU A 35 -1.78 17.89 11.66
CA LEU A 35 -2.51 17.20 12.71
C LEU A 35 -1.83 17.44 14.08
N PRO A 36 -2.53 17.15 15.19
CA PRO A 36 -1.97 17.19 16.53
C PRO A 36 -0.67 16.40 16.65
N GLY A 37 0.23 16.86 17.52
CA GLY A 37 1.58 16.28 17.63
C GLY A 37 2.51 16.63 16.45
N LYS A 38 2.21 17.68 15.67
CA LYS A 38 2.96 18.11 14.47
C LYS A 38 2.97 17.07 13.34
N ASN A 39 2.07 16.09 13.39
CA ASN A 39 1.91 15.07 12.34
C ASN A 39 1.43 15.71 11.05
N LYS A 40 2.05 15.40 9.91
CA LYS A 40 1.65 15.96 8.61
C LYS A 40 0.77 14.98 7.86
N LEU A 41 -0.48 15.36 7.59
CA LEU A 41 -1.36 14.63 6.68
C LEU A 41 -1.36 15.32 5.33
N THR A 42 -1.01 14.57 4.29
CA THR A 42 -1.01 15.07 2.91
C THR A 42 -2.05 14.32 2.10
N VAL A 43 -3.06 15.03 1.60
CA VAL A 43 -4.10 14.49 0.73
C VAL A 43 -3.79 14.89 -0.71
N HIS A 44 -3.64 13.90 -1.58
CA HIS A 44 -3.42 14.11 -3.01
C HIS A 44 -4.74 14.01 -3.75
N LEU A 45 -5.06 15.04 -4.54
CA LEU A 45 -6.26 15.11 -5.36
C LEU A 45 -5.82 14.95 -6.82
N LYS A 46 -6.04 13.78 -7.40
CA LYS A 46 -5.72 13.55 -8.80
C LYS A 46 -6.78 14.20 -9.70
N ASP A 47 -6.30 14.84 -10.75
CA ASP A 47 -7.14 15.34 -11.84
C ASP A 47 -7.28 14.25 -12.90
N LYS A 48 -8.52 13.88 -13.20
CA LYS A 48 -8.87 12.85 -14.19
C LYS A 48 -8.42 13.20 -15.62
N ASN A 49 -8.28 14.48 -15.92
CA ASN A 49 -7.83 14.95 -17.23
C ASN A 49 -6.31 14.88 -17.38
N LYS A 50 -5.57 14.73 -16.27
CA LYS A 50 -4.09 14.70 -16.24
C LYS A 50 -3.53 13.32 -15.93
N ILE A 51 -4.22 12.56 -15.08
CA ILE A 51 -3.85 11.20 -14.68
C ILE A 51 -4.93 10.24 -15.13
N ARG A 52 -4.50 9.09 -15.65
CA ARG A 52 -5.39 8.01 -16.09
C ARG A 52 -6.37 7.59 -14.97
N HIS A 53 -7.56 7.20 -15.41
CA HIS A 53 -8.63 6.71 -14.54
C HIS A 53 -8.30 5.33 -13.96
N ARG A 54 -8.98 4.90 -12.89
CA ARG A 54 -8.78 3.67 -12.09
C ARG A 54 -7.81 3.80 -10.90
N LYS A 55 -7.86 2.79 -10.03
CA LYS A 55 -7.09 2.68 -8.78
C LYS A 55 -5.60 2.52 -9.05
N ARG A 56 -5.21 1.58 -9.94
CA ARG A 56 -3.82 1.36 -10.38
C ARG A 56 -3.08 2.66 -10.71
N TRP A 57 -3.68 3.53 -11.52
CA TRP A 57 -3.02 4.79 -11.93
C TRP A 57 -2.85 5.79 -10.78
N SER A 58 -3.69 5.72 -9.75
CA SER A 58 -3.44 6.43 -8.50
C SER A 58 -2.22 5.86 -7.77
N GLN A 59 -2.10 4.53 -7.69
CA GLN A 59 -0.92 3.87 -7.10
C GLN A 59 0.36 4.22 -7.86
N VAL A 60 0.35 4.15 -9.21
CA VAL A 60 1.47 4.57 -10.06
C VAL A 60 1.87 6.02 -9.77
N MET A 61 0.91 6.95 -9.70
CA MET A 61 1.18 8.35 -9.34
C MET A 61 1.88 8.47 -7.98
N TYR A 62 1.43 7.71 -6.98
CA TYR A 62 2.07 7.70 -5.67
C TYR A 62 3.49 7.12 -5.69
N LEU A 63 3.74 6.05 -6.45
CA LEU A 63 5.09 5.49 -6.63
C LEU A 63 6.04 6.54 -7.23
N TYR A 64 5.65 7.23 -8.31
CA TYR A 64 6.45 8.31 -8.88
C TYR A 64 6.69 9.47 -7.92
N TYR A 65 5.67 9.85 -7.14
CA TYR A 65 5.79 10.94 -6.18
C TYR A 65 6.69 10.57 -4.98
N LEU A 66 6.52 9.39 -4.39
CA LEU A 66 7.24 8.96 -3.20
C LEU A 66 8.67 8.50 -3.52
N LEU A 67 8.81 7.67 -4.54
CA LEU A 67 10.10 7.06 -4.89
C LEU A 67 10.90 8.01 -5.80
N GLY A 68 10.30 8.47 -6.90
CA GLY A 68 10.97 9.38 -7.83
C GLY A 68 11.22 10.77 -7.25
N TYR A 69 10.15 11.53 -7.00
CA TYR A 69 10.28 12.92 -6.58
C TYR A 69 10.77 13.08 -5.14
N ARG A 70 10.29 12.27 -4.20
CA ARG A 70 10.59 12.47 -2.78
C ARG A 70 11.88 11.81 -2.31
N LEU A 71 12.24 10.66 -2.87
CA LEU A 71 13.46 9.93 -2.56
C LEU A 71 14.59 10.30 -3.53
N MET A 72 14.39 10.09 -4.84
CA MET A 72 15.49 10.18 -5.81
C MET A 72 15.93 11.61 -6.13
N MET A 73 15.00 12.56 -6.25
CA MET A 73 15.34 13.96 -6.60
C MET A 73 15.84 14.81 -5.42
N LYS A 74 15.86 14.26 -4.21
CA LYS A 74 16.17 15.02 -2.97
C LYS A 74 17.52 14.66 -2.35
N VAL A 75 18.14 13.62 -2.85
CA VAL A 75 19.43 13.09 -2.38
C VAL A 75 20.31 13.09 -3.62
N ASP A 76 21.50 13.68 -3.59
CA ASP A 76 22.36 13.72 -4.77
C ASP A 76 23.23 12.46 -4.88
N GLU A 77 23.72 11.97 -3.75
CA GLU A 77 24.65 10.84 -3.67
C GLU A 77 23.96 9.49 -3.87
N GLN A 78 24.48 8.67 -4.79
CA GLN A 78 23.89 7.38 -5.17
C GLN A 78 23.92 6.34 -4.04
N THR A 79 25.07 6.19 -3.38
CA THR A 79 25.24 5.26 -2.25
C THR A 79 24.24 5.56 -1.12
N ARG A 80 23.99 6.85 -0.90
CA ARG A 80 23.05 7.31 0.11
C ARG A 80 21.60 7.06 -0.28
N LYS A 81 21.25 7.14 -1.58
CA LYS A 81 19.92 6.75 -2.08
C LYS A 81 19.63 5.28 -1.83
N GLU A 82 20.59 4.40 -2.08
CA GLU A 82 20.44 2.97 -1.86
C GLU A 82 20.12 2.66 -0.40
N VAL A 83 20.96 3.15 0.53
CA VAL A 83 20.75 2.95 1.98
C VAL A 83 19.41 3.51 2.45
N ILE A 84 19.00 4.68 1.96
CA ILE A 84 17.71 5.28 2.31
C ILE A 84 16.57 4.42 1.76
N SER A 85 16.65 3.97 0.50
CA SER A 85 15.61 3.17 -0.15
C SER A 85 15.44 1.78 0.48
N GLU A 86 16.52 1.19 0.98
CA GLU A 86 16.46 -0.06 1.73
C GLU A 86 15.76 0.10 3.08
N ASN A 87 15.91 1.25 3.73
CA ASN A 87 15.32 1.55 5.04
C ASN A 87 14.02 2.34 4.97
N THR A 88 13.50 2.60 3.77
CA THR A 88 12.21 3.28 3.56
C THR A 88 11.14 2.27 3.20
N PHE A 89 10.05 2.27 3.97
CA PHE A 89 8.92 1.36 3.77
C PHE A 89 7.65 2.13 3.42
N ILE A 90 6.82 1.55 2.56
CA ILE A 90 5.53 2.10 2.15
C ILE A 90 4.45 1.15 2.66
N LEU A 91 3.64 1.63 3.59
CA LEU A 91 2.48 0.90 4.11
C LEU A 91 1.25 1.28 3.28
N THR A 92 0.58 0.29 2.71
CA THR A 92 -0.71 0.42 2.02
C THR A 92 -1.81 -0.18 2.89
N LEU A 93 -2.92 0.54 2.99
CA LEU A 93 -4.06 0.21 3.85
C LEU A 93 -5.35 0.44 3.06
N ASP A 94 -6.28 -0.50 3.17
CA ASP A 94 -7.64 -0.27 2.69
C ASP A 94 -8.42 0.62 3.68
N GLY A 95 -9.37 1.38 3.15
CA GLY A 95 -10.11 2.41 3.91
C GLY A 95 -11.02 1.87 5.02
N ASP A 96 -11.27 0.57 5.03
CA ASP A 96 -12.09 -0.17 5.98
C ASP A 96 -11.27 -1.07 6.92
N VAL A 97 -9.94 -0.98 6.89
CA VAL A 97 -9.06 -1.77 7.75
C VAL A 97 -8.71 -1.03 9.04
N ASP A 98 -9.13 -1.60 10.17
CA ASP A 98 -8.62 -1.24 11.48
C ASP A 98 -7.35 -2.03 11.80
N PHE A 99 -6.30 -1.34 12.22
CA PHE A 99 -5.05 -1.94 12.65
C PHE A 99 -4.60 -1.36 13.99
N THR A 100 -3.81 -2.15 14.72
CA THR A 100 -3.15 -1.66 15.94
C THR A 100 -1.70 -1.27 15.64
N PRO A 101 -1.10 -0.33 16.39
CA PRO A 101 0.29 0.03 16.22
C PRO A 101 1.25 -1.18 16.28
N GLN A 102 0.93 -2.17 17.12
CA GLN A 102 1.70 -3.40 17.27
C GLN A 102 1.80 -4.19 15.96
N CYS A 103 0.73 -4.24 15.14
CA CYS A 103 0.76 -4.90 13.84
C CYS A 103 1.78 -4.26 12.90
N VAL A 104 1.93 -2.93 12.94
CA VAL A 104 2.91 -2.21 12.12
C VAL A 104 4.33 -2.51 12.61
N HIS A 105 4.55 -2.57 13.93
CA HIS A 105 5.85 -2.96 14.50
C HIS A 105 6.28 -4.35 14.04
N LEU A 106 5.39 -5.34 14.11
CA LEU A 106 5.67 -6.71 13.66
C LEU A 106 6.06 -6.76 12.18
N LEU A 107 5.36 -6.02 11.31
CA LEU A 107 5.72 -5.95 9.89
C LEU A 107 7.10 -5.33 9.68
N VAL A 108 7.39 -4.24 10.38
CA VAL A 108 8.69 -3.56 10.28
C VAL A 108 9.82 -4.46 10.79
N ASP A 109 9.62 -5.17 11.89
CA ASP A 109 10.63 -6.07 12.47
C ASP A 109 10.92 -7.26 11.53
N LEU A 110 9.88 -7.80 10.90
CA LEU A 110 10.02 -8.85 9.90
C LEU A 110 10.78 -8.36 8.65
N MET A 111 10.51 -7.13 8.19
CA MET A 111 11.25 -6.50 7.10
C MET A 111 12.70 -6.16 7.51
N LYS A 112 12.97 -5.80 8.76
CA LYS A 112 14.34 -5.57 9.25
C LYS A 112 15.16 -6.86 9.32
N LYS A 113 14.54 -7.97 9.73
CA LYS A 113 15.21 -9.28 9.86
C LYS A 113 15.72 -9.82 8.52
N ASN A 114 15.05 -9.52 7.41
CA ASN A 114 15.43 -10.02 6.09
C ASN A 114 15.47 -8.89 5.05
N ARG A 115 16.68 -8.52 4.61
CA ARG A 115 16.89 -7.49 3.58
C ARG A 115 16.36 -7.88 2.20
N ARG A 116 16.28 -9.18 1.87
CA ARG A 116 15.71 -9.68 0.61
C ARG A 116 14.18 -9.70 0.60
N LEU A 117 13.55 -9.35 1.71
CA LEU A 117 12.10 -9.25 1.80
C LEU A 117 11.64 -7.95 1.12
N GLY A 118 10.93 -8.10 0.01
CA GLY A 118 10.42 -6.98 -0.78
C GLY A 118 9.10 -6.45 -0.26
N ALA A 119 8.29 -7.31 0.35
CA ALA A 119 7.02 -6.94 0.94
C ALA A 119 6.61 -7.90 2.06
N ALA A 120 5.79 -7.40 2.98
CA ALA A 120 5.20 -8.15 4.07
C ALA A 120 3.70 -7.83 4.20
N CYS A 121 2.88 -8.83 4.49
CA CYS A 121 1.45 -8.63 4.79
C CYS A 121 1.13 -9.13 6.20
N GLY A 122 0.24 -8.40 6.87
CA GLY A 122 -0.38 -8.87 8.11
C GLY A 122 -1.74 -9.53 7.84
N ARG A 123 -2.18 -10.41 8.74
CA ARG A 123 -3.48 -11.07 8.62
C ARG A 123 -4.62 -10.09 8.96
N ILE A 124 -5.55 -9.89 8.03
CA ILE A 124 -6.79 -9.14 8.29
C ILE A 124 -7.85 -10.13 8.80
N HIS A 125 -8.53 -9.76 9.88
CA HIS A 125 -9.69 -10.52 10.39
C HIS A 125 -10.97 -9.74 10.06
N PRO A 126 -11.86 -10.25 9.20
CA PRO A 126 -13.09 -9.56 8.87
C PRO A 126 -13.95 -9.41 10.14
N ARG A 127 -14.29 -8.16 10.49
CA ARG A 127 -15.24 -7.85 11.57
C ARG A 127 -16.61 -7.54 10.97
N GLY A 128 -17.63 -8.27 11.40
CA GLY A 128 -19.02 -8.06 10.99
C GLY A 128 -19.90 -9.30 11.22
N SER A 129 -21.22 -9.11 11.10
CA SER A 129 -22.24 -10.18 11.12
C SER A 129 -23.18 -10.00 9.93
N GLY A 130 -23.60 -11.10 9.28
CA GLY A 130 -24.50 -11.10 8.12
C GLY A 130 -24.05 -11.99 6.95
N LEU A 131 -24.96 -12.23 6.01
CA LEU A 131 -24.75 -13.08 4.81
C LEU A 131 -23.59 -12.59 3.93
N MET A 132 -23.43 -11.27 3.78
CA MET A 132 -22.33 -10.67 3.00
C MET A 132 -20.96 -10.96 3.63
N VAL A 133 -20.86 -10.89 4.97
CA VAL A 133 -19.62 -11.21 5.70
C VAL A 133 -19.30 -12.69 5.65
N TRP A 134 -20.33 -13.54 5.62
CA TRP A 134 -20.16 -14.99 5.45
C TRP A 134 -19.64 -15.33 4.05
N TYR A 135 -20.17 -14.67 3.02
CA TYR A 135 -19.66 -14.79 1.65
C TYR A 135 -18.21 -14.29 1.54
N GLN A 136 -17.88 -13.13 2.12
CA GLN A 136 -16.50 -12.63 2.18
C GLN A 136 -15.57 -13.59 2.93
N LYS A 137 -16.02 -14.20 4.04
CA LYS A 137 -15.26 -15.23 4.76
C LYS A 137 -15.07 -16.49 3.92
N PHE A 138 -16.08 -16.89 3.16
CA PHE A 138 -16.01 -18.03 2.25
C PHE A 138 -15.03 -17.77 1.10
N GLU A 139 -15.14 -16.63 0.39
CA GLU A 139 -14.16 -16.25 -0.64
C GLU A 139 -12.75 -16.14 -0.08
N TYR A 140 -12.59 -15.54 1.10
CA TYR A 140 -11.30 -15.46 1.78
C TYR A 140 -10.76 -16.85 2.14
N ALA A 141 -11.60 -17.76 2.62
CA ALA A 141 -11.20 -19.12 2.97
C ALA A 141 -10.85 -19.96 1.74
N VAL A 142 -11.64 -19.89 0.66
CA VAL A 142 -11.36 -20.56 -0.61
C VAL A 142 -10.08 -20.01 -1.24
N GLY A 143 -9.91 -18.69 -1.26
CA GLY A 143 -8.68 -18.03 -1.69
C GLY A 143 -7.50 -18.51 -0.87
N HIS A 144 -7.60 -18.51 0.46
CA HIS A 144 -6.55 -18.97 1.35
C HIS A 144 -6.23 -20.47 1.19
N TRP A 145 -7.21 -21.34 0.94
CA TRP A 145 -7.02 -22.78 0.75
C TRP A 145 -6.39 -23.10 -0.62
N LEU A 146 -6.87 -22.52 -1.71
CA LEU A 146 -6.24 -22.69 -3.03
C LEU A 146 -4.82 -22.12 -3.07
N GLN A 147 -4.63 -21.00 -2.38
CA GLN A 147 -3.34 -20.35 -2.33
C GLN A 147 -2.34 -21.13 -1.47
N LYS A 148 -2.77 -21.73 -0.35
CA LYS A 148 -1.93 -22.67 0.42
C LYS A 148 -1.51 -23.91 -0.38
N ALA A 149 -2.40 -24.46 -1.21
CA ALA A 149 -2.06 -25.58 -2.10
C ALA A 149 -1.03 -25.17 -3.17
N THR A 150 -1.15 -23.95 -3.69
CA THR A 150 -0.21 -23.38 -4.68
C THR A 150 1.13 -22.98 -4.04
N GLU A 151 1.09 -22.45 -2.82
CA GLU A 151 2.25 -22.10 -1.98
C GLU A 151 3.14 -23.30 -1.69
N HIS A 152 2.54 -24.49 -1.49
CA HIS A 152 3.30 -25.73 -1.28
C HIS A 152 3.98 -26.23 -2.57
N MET A 153 3.40 -25.98 -3.75
CA MET A 153 4.02 -26.34 -5.04
C MET A 153 5.09 -25.34 -5.50
N ILE A 154 4.95 -24.05 -5.20
CA ILE A 154 5.81 -22.97 -5.73
C ILE A 154 6.80 -22.46 -4.67
N GLY A 155 6.59 -22.77 -3.39
CA GLY A 155 7.47 -22.33 -2.29
C GLY A 155 7.39 -20.83 -1.98
N CYS A 156 6.34 -20.14 -2.44
CA CYS A 156 6.15 -18.70 -2.23
C CYS A 156 4.66 -18.31 -2.07
N VAL A 157 4.40 -17.34 -1.19
CA VAL A 157 3.06 -16.78 -0.86
C VAL A 157 2.52 -15.98 -2.05
N MET A 158 1.45 -16.47 -2.68
CA MET A 158 1.01 -16.04 -4.03
C MET A 158 -0.08 -14.97 -4.06
N CYS A 159 -0.83 -14.72 -2.98
CA CYS A 159 -1.71 -13.56 -2.89
C CYS A 159 -1.72 -12.94 -1.49
N SER A 160 -1.31 -11.68 -1.43
CA SER A 160 -1.70 -10.83 -0.33
C SER A 160 -3.13 -10.35 -0.60
N PRO A 161 -4.03 -10.40 0.38
CA PRO A 161 -5.12 -9.44 0.44
C PRO A 161 -4.47 -8.05 0.48
N GLY A 162 -4.80 -7.15 -0.45
CA GLY A 162 -4.19 -5.83 -0.58
C GLY A 162 -4.45 -4.87 0.60
N CYS A 163 -5.13 -5.34 1.65
CA CYS A 163 -5.75 -4.49 2.64
C CYS A 163 -4.79 -4.03 3.76
N PHE A 164 -3.66 -4.71 3.98
CA PHE A 164 -2.65 -4.36 5.00
C PHE A 164 -1.25 -4.87 4.59
N SER A 165 -0.58 -4.12 3.71
CA SER A 165 0.69 -4.56 3.10
C SER A 165 1.78 -3.50 3.24
N LEU A 166 2.98 -3.94 3.62
CA LEU A 166 4.17 -3.11 3.78
C LEU A 166 5.18 -3.47 2.69
N PHE A 167 5.56 -2.51 1.87
CA PHE A 167 6.51 -2.68 0.78
C PHE A 167 7.84 -1.98 1.06
N ARG A 168 8.95 -2.58 0.65
CA ARG A 168 10.27 -1.92 0.69
C ARG A 168 10.42 -1.02 -0.54
N SER A 169 10.86 0.22 -0.32
CA SER A 169 11.07 1.18 -1.40
C SER A 169 12.10 0.67 -2.41
N TYR A 170 13.21 0.08 -1.93
CA TYR A 170 14.21 -0.54 -2.80
C TYR A 170 13.62 -1.58 -3.77
N ALA A 171 12.67 -2.42 -3.32
CA ALA A 171 12.07 -3.44 -4.16
C ALA A 171 11.09 -2.86 -5.20
N LEU A 172 10.37 -1.79 -4.82
CA LEU A 172 9.47 -1.08 -5.74
C LEU A 172 10.25 -0.22 -6.75
N MET A 173 11.40 0.31 -6.35
CA MET A 173 12.29 1.12 -7.19
C MET A 173 13.05 0.32 -8.22
N ASP A 174 13.00 -1.01 -8.16
CA ASP A 174 13.47 -1.83 -9.26
C ASP A 174 12.73 -1.37 -10.53
N ASP A 175 13.52 -0.79 -11.43
CA ASP A 175 13.13 -0.16 -12.70
C ASP A 175 12.11 -0.99 -13.45
N ASN A 176 12.32 -2.28 -13.36
CA ASN A 176 11.74 -3.27 -14.21
C ASN A 176 10.38 -3.67 -13.54
N VAL A 177 10.15 -3.38 -12.25
CA VAL A 177 8.85 -3.53 -11.54
C VAL A 177 7.98 -2.31 -11.83
N THR A 178 8.47 -1.11 -11.52
CA THR A 178 7.68 0.13 -11.70
C THR A 178 7.31 0.35 -13.17
N ARG A 179 8.24 0.09 -14.12
CA ARG A 179 7.97 0.22 -15.56
C ARG A 179 6.90 -0.75 -16.05
N LYS A 180 6.95 -2.03 -15.61
CA LYS A 180 5.91 -3.02 -15.94
C LYS A 180 4.58 -2.73 -15.28
N TYR A 181 4.60 -2.21 -14.04
CA TYR A 181 3.37 -1.85 -13.34
C TYR A 181 2.65 -0.65 -13.99
N ALA A 182 3.43 0.29 -14.56
CA ALA A 182 2.94 1.45 -15.29
C ALA A 182 2.65 1.19 -16.79
N SER A 183 2.71 -0.06 -17.26
CA SER A 183 2.36 -0.41 -18.64
C SER A 183 0.87 -0.19 -18.90
N LYS A 184 0.51 0.12 -20.15
CA LYS A 184 -0.89 0.24 -20.54
C LYS A 184 -1.49 -1.16 -20.73
N SER A 185 -2.77 -1.30 -20.35
CA SER A 185 -3.57 -2.47 -20.69
C SER A 185 -4.12 -2.27 -22.09
N GLU A 186 -3.69 -3.12 -23.03
CA GLU A 186 -4.15 -3.06 -24.42
C GLU A 186 -5.15 -4.19 -24.70
N GLN A 187 -4.93 -5.37 -24.13
CA GLN A 187 -5.81 -6.54 -24.30
C GLN A 187 -6.85 -6.66 -23.17
N PRO A 188 -8.01 -7.30 -23.42
CA PRO A 188 -9.03 -7.54 -22.39
C PRO A 188 -8.51 -8.29 -21.17
N LEU A 189 -7.61 -9.26 -21.37
CA LEU A 189 -6.93 -9.99 -20.28
C LEU A 189 -6.07 -9.07 -19.42
N ASP A 190 -5.38 -8.10 -20.02
CA ASP A 190 -4.56 -7.11 -19.31
C ASP A 190 -5.41 -6.19 -18.44
N TYR A 191 -6.65 -5.92 -18.83
CA TYR A 191 -7.57 -5.12 -18.00
C TYR A 191 -7.96 -5.88 -16.73
N ILE A 192 -8.23 -7.18 -16.83
CA ILE A 192 -8.55 -8.01 -15.67
C ILE A 192 -7.32 -8.11 -14.77
N GLN A 193 -6.16 -8.42 -15.35
CA GLN A 193 -4.95 -8.63 -14.56
C GLN A 193 -4.40 -7.33 -13.95
N TYR A 194 -4.29 -6.25 -14.73
CA TYR A 194 -3.60 -5.04 -14.29
C TYR A 194 -4.53 -4.06 -13.57
N ASP A 195 -5.77 -3.89 -14.02
CA ASP A 195 -6.67 -2.86 -13.48
C ASP A 195 -7.69 -3.38 -12.46
N GLN A 196 -8.08 -4.65 -12.52
CA GLN A 196 -8.92 -5.28 -11.49
C GLN A 196 -8.13 -6.06 -10.43
N GLY A 197 -6.92 -6.49 -10.78
CA GLY A 197 -6.01 -7.24 -9.91
C GLY A 197 -4.74 -6.46 -9.58
N GLU A 198 -4.79 -5.13 -9.45
CA GLU A 198 -3.60 -4.28 -9.40
C GLU A 198 -2.63 -4.65 -8.26
N ASP A 199 -3.15 -4.98 -7.09
CA ASP A 199 -2.34 -5.35 -5.92
C ASP A 199 -1.70 -6.73 -6.12
N ARG A 200 -2.45 -7.68 -6.70
CA ARG A 200 -1.94 -9.01 -7.06
C ARG A 200 -0.89 -8.90 -8.17
N TRP A 201 -1.09 -8.00 -9.12
CA TRP A 201 -0.14 -7.76 -10.20
C TRP A 201 1.17 -7.19 -9.67
N LEU A 202 1.11 -6.21 -8.76
CA LEU A 202 2.31 -5.67 -8.12
C LEU A 202 3.06 -6.75 -7.31
N CYS A 203 2.35 -7.59 -6.57
CA CYS A 203 2.93 -8.74 -5.89
C CYS A 203 3.63 -9.68 -6.87
N THR A 204 2.96 -10.04 -7.97
CA THR A 204 3.51 -10.92 -9.00
C THR A 204 4.80 -10.36 -9.59
N LEU A 205 4.86 -9.05 -9.87
CA LEU A 205 6.06 -8.40 -10.39
C LEU A 205 7.24 -8.45 -9.42
N LEU A 206 6.99 -8.30 -8.12
CA LEU A 206 8.02 -8.42 -7.08
C LEU A 206 8.54 -9.87 -6.98
N LEU A 207 7.64 -10.85 -7.03
CA LEU A 207 8.00 -12.27 -7.02
C LEU A 207 8.81 -12.68 -8.26
N GLN A 208 8.41 -12.19 -9.45
CA GLN A 208 9.15 -12.42 -10.70
C GLN A 208 10.59 -11.89 -10.66
N ARG A 209 10.89 -10.94 -9.76
CA ARG A 209 12.26 -10.44 -9.54
C ARG A 209 13.05 -11.20 -8.50
N GLY A 210 12.46 -12.20 -7.87
CA GLY A 210 13.09 -12.96 -6.80
C GLY A 210 13.05 -12.26 -5.45
N TYR A 211 12.26 -11.19 -5.29
CA TYR A 211 11.98 -10.67 -3.96
C TYR A 211 11.11 -11.67 -3.19
N ARG A 212 11.38 -11.81 -1.89
CA ARG A 212 10.59 -12.68 -1.03
C ARG A 212 9.40 -11.93 -0.45
N TRP A 213 8.31 -12.67 -0.24
CA TRP A 213 7.12 -12.20 0.46
C TRP A 213 7.12 -12.70 1.91
N GLY A 214 6.79 -11.81 2.84
CA GLY A 214 6.69 -12.10 4.27
C GLY A 214 5.25 -12.13 4.74
N PHE A 215 4.95 -13.04 5.66
CA PHE A 215 3.65 -13.10 6.30
C PHE A 215 3.83 -13.12 7.82
N THR A 216 3.07 -12.28 8.52
CA THR A 216 3.02 -12.30 9.99
C THR A 216 1.61 -12.60 10.47
N GLU A 217 1.50 -13.59 11.34
CA GLU A 217 0.30 -13.82 12.13
C GLU A 217 0.35 -12.92 13.36
N SER A 218 -0.45 -11.84 13.32
CA SER A 218 -0.76 -11.08 14.51
C SER A 218 -1.71 -11.92 15.35
N HIS A 219 -1.20 -12.65 16.35
CA HIS A 219 -2.02 -13.11 17.45
C HIS A 219 -2.61 -11.87 18.15
N ARG A 220 -3.93 -11.88 18.36
CA ARG A 220 -4.52 -10.99 19.36
C ARG A 220 -4.08 -11.44 20.74
#